data_AF-A0AA38GSJ9-F1
#
_entry.id   AF-A0AA38GSJ9-F1
#
_cell.length_a   1.000
_cell.length_b   1.000
_cell.length_c   1.000
_cell.angle_alpha   90.00
_cell.angle_beta   90.00
_cell.angle_gamma   90.00
#
_symmetry.space_group_name_H-M   'P 1'
#
loop_
_entity.id
_entity.type
_entity.pdbx_description
1 polymer ?
#
loop_
_entity_poly.entity_id
_entity_poly.type
_entity_poly.pdbx_seq_one_letter_code
_entity_poly.pdbx_strand_id
1 'polypeptide(L)'
;MACNFPCVLGRCGAPFSLHSNLRRFSLTTFSPSLHKYRRQSLSLRHFNRHAVASLSSSVAEEENDEFQLHDEEGQAIEAQKKPFFPKKNQVVELVCESLAFKGKGVCKIAESGFVVMCDRALPGERFIGRITRVKKGHFAEGKKLKTISCHSDWVTAPCEHATDCGGCKTQNLAYETQVRAKEQQVRELMIRIGRFPIQGHGCEEYMKPILPCDVQFHYRNKMEFSFGTKSWVSEDTVNREDGPEMNKAALGLHVPGRFDKILPIKNCLLQHKVANQVLAIVQEGWLDPMSYLLPYDVHKHTGFLKHLTLRTGRDYGTGLLQVMVNFITSCHKPKLLQPIVQKIVDTVPEVVSIVNNVNTSVGNTSVGEEEYILHGNSTITETLRGLTFEISANSFFQTNTRQADVLYSLVEEAASLRGDSSEIVLDLFCGTGTIGLTLAK
;
A
#
# COMPACT_ATOMS: atom_id res chain seq x y z
N MET A 1 4.38 5.78 -45.80
CA MET A 1 5.01 7.07 -46.12
C MET A 1 4.22 8.12 -45.35
N ALA A 2 4.73 8.56 -44.20
CA ALA A 2 5.61 9.74 -44.13
C ALA A 2 4.82 10.99 -44.55
N CYS A 3 4.70 12.06 -43.78
CA CYS A 3 5.49 12.48 -42.64
C CYS A 3 4.93 13.82 -42.11
N ASN A 4 5.38 14.19 -40.91
CA ASN A 4 5.75 15.55 -40.48
C ASN A 4 4.70 16.54 -39.92
N PHE A 5 4.65 16.59 -38.58
CA PHE A 5 4.97 17.74 -37.69
C PHE A 5 5.79 18.89 -38.34
N PRO A 6 5.88 20.15 -37.81
CA PRO A 6 6.00 20.57 -36.38
C PRO A 6 5.23 21.88 -36.01
N CYS A 7 4.88 22.22 -34.75
CA CYS A 7 5.64 22.62 -33.53
C CYS A 7 5.93 24.13 -33.38
N VAL A 8 5.75 24.62 -32.13
CA VAL A 8 6.30 25.82 -31.45
C VAL A 8 5.59 27.18 -31.60
N LEU A 9 5.13 27.73 -30.46
CA LEU A 9 4.82 29.16 -30.25
C LEU A 9 5.75 29.74 -29.17
N GLY A 10 6.54 30.75 -29.55
CA GLY A 10 7.34 31.62 -28.69
C GLY A 10 6.90 33.08 -28.81
N ARG A 11 7.01 33.82 -27.70
CA ARG A 11 6.57 35.22 -27.49
C ARG A 11 7.39 36.26 -28.27
N CYS A 12 6.77 37.39 -28.64
CA CYS A 12 7.13 38.79 -28.26
C CYS A 12 6.59 39.86 -29.23
N GLY A 13 6.08 40.98 -28.69
CA GLY A 13 6.25 42.34 -29.26
C GLY A 13 5.12 42.94 -30.12
N ALA A 14 4.51 44.02 -29.64
CA ALA A 14 3.44 44.88 -30.21
C ALA A 14 3.95 45.82 -31.36
N PRO A 15 3.22 46.85 -31.87
CA PRO A 15 1.81 47.27 -31.67
C PRO A 15 1.06 47.64 -32.99
N PHE A 16 -0.27 47.68 -32.99
CA PHE A 16 -1.04 48.53 -33.91
C PHE A 16 -2.34 49.01 -33.26
N SER A 17 -2.53 50.33 -33.28
CA SER A 17 -3.70 51.05 -32.79
C SER A 17 -4.77 51.20 -33.88
N LEU A 18 -6.05 51.08 -33.53
CA LEU A 18 -7.12 51.87 -34.13
C LEU A 18 -8.32 51.94 -33.18
N HIS A 19 -8.89 53.14 -33.10
CA HIS A 19 -9.77 53.65 -32.05
C HIS A 19 -11.27 53.44 -32.34
N SER A 20 -12.03 53.53 -31.24
CA SER A 20 -13.47 53.87 -31.10
C SER A 20 -14.45 52.70 -31.32
N ASN A 21 -15.37 52.36 -30.42
CA ASN A 21 -16.25 53.22 -29.62
C ASN A 21 -16.65 52.60 -28.27
N LEU A 22 -16.73 53.47 -27.25
CA LEU A 22 -17.07 53.19 -25.86
C LEU A 22 -18.59 53.05 -25.64
N ARG A 23 -19.01 52.01 -24.92
CA ARG A 23 -20.03 52.13 -23.86
C ARG A 23 -19.54 51.37 -22.62
N ARG A 24 -19.29 52.15 -21.56
CA ARG A 24 -18.81 51.70 -20.24
C ARG A 24 -19.92 50.96 -19.51
N PHE A 25 -19.67 49.73 -19.09
CA PHE A 25 -20.31 49.13 -17.92
C PHE A 25 -19.24 48.96 -16.83
N SER A 26 -19.51 49.52 -15.67
CA SER A 26 -18.65 49.49 -14.48
C SER A 26 -18.68 48.09 -13.87
N LEU A 27 -17.56 47.38 -13.90
CA LEU A 27 -17.32 46.18 -13.08
C LEU A 27 -16.55 46.62 -11.84
N THR A 28 -17.26 46.74 -10.72
CA THR A 28 -16.68 46.86 -9.39
C THR A 28 -15.96 45.57 -9.03
N THR A 29 -14.68 45.72 -8.74
CA THR A 29 -13.79 44.68 -8.22
C THR A 29 -14.19 44.30 -6.80
N PHE A 30 -14.65 43.06 -6.60
CA PHE A 30 -14.74 42.47 -5.26
C PHE A 30 -13.37 41.95 -4.86
N SER A 31 -12.73 42.65 -3.92
CA SER A 31 -11.54 42.22 -3.19
C SER A 31 -11.97 41.42 -1.94
N PRO A 32 -11.49 40.18 -1.71
CA PRO A 32 -11.74 39.50 -0.45
C PRO A 32 -10.85 40.10 0.64
N SER A 33 -11.48 40.64 1.68
CA SER A 33 -10.81 41.15 2.87
C SER A 33 -10.12 40.04 3.66
N LEU A 34 -8.84 40.23 3.94
CA LEU A 34 -8.06 39.47 4.90
C LEU A 34 -8.61 39.72 6.32
N HIS A 35 -9.41 38.80 6.84
CA HIS A 35 -9.68 38.72 8.28
C HIS A 35 -8.68 37.77 8.96
N LYS A 36 -7.79 38.39 9.75
CA LYS A 36 -6.88 37.73 10.70
C LYS A 36 -7.71 36.96 11.73
N TYR A 37 -7.79 35.64 11.60
CA TYR A 37 -8.26 34.79 12.70
C TYR A 37 -7.18 34.71 13.78
N ARG A 38 -7.47 35.34 14.92
CA ARG A 38 -6.71 35.32 16.16
C ARG A 38 -6.85 33.92 16.77
N ARG A 39 -5.74 33.20 16.98
CA ARG A 39 -5.69 31.97 17.77
C ARG A 39 -6.17 32.30 19.20
N GLN A 40 -7.32 31.77 19.61
CA GLN A 40 -7.68 31.65 21.02
C GLN A 40 -7.40 30.22 21.47
N SER A 41 -6.47 30.08 22.41
CA SER A 41 -6.25 28.88 23.21
C SER A 41 -7.40 28.76 24.20
N LEU A 42 -8.27 27.77 24.02
CA LEU A 42 -9.27 27.40 25.03
C LEU A 42 -8.71 26.26 25.88
N SER A 43 -8.51 26.59 27.15
CA SER A 43 -8.15 25.68 28.23
C SER A 43 -9.34 24.77 28.54
N LEU A 44 -9.17 23.45 28.41
CA LEU A 44 -10.11 22.45 28.92
C LEU A 44 -10.00 22.36 30.44
N ARG A 45 -10.92 22.99 31.15
CA ARG A 45 -11.24 22.66 32.54
C ARG A 45 -12.77 22.55 32.68
N HIS A 46 -13.17 21.45 33.32
CA HIS A 46 -14.50 21.14 33.84
C HIS A 46 -15.59 20.80 32.80
N PHE A 47 -15.87 19.50 32.66
CA PHE A 47 -17.27 19.06 32.59
C PHE A 47 -17.48 17.81 33.44
N ASN A 48 -18.50 17.93 34.29
CA ASN A 48 -18.90 17.04 35.37
C ASN A 48 -19.46 15.72 34.84
N ARG A 49 -19.21 14.67 35.64
CA ARG A 49 -19.95 13.41 35.66
C ARG A 49 -21.40 13.68 36.10
N HIS A 50 -22.38 13.10 35.41
CA HIS A 50 -23.57 12.40 35.94
C HIS A 50 -24.61 12.17 34.82
N ALA A 51 -25.45 11.16 35.04
CA ALA A 51 -26.43 10.53 34.14
C ALA A 51 -25.77 9.46 33.24
N VAL A 52 -26.09 8.17 33.32
CA VAL A 52 -27.40 7.54 33.56
C VAL A 52 -27.20 6.20 34.28
N ALA A 53 -27.98 5.97 35.34
CA ALA A 53 -28.29 4.65 35.88
C ALA A 53 -29.79 4.38 35.64
N SER A 54 -30.11 3.24 35.04
CA SER A 54 -31.19 2.32 35.41
C SER A 54 -31.67 1.50 34.19
N LEU A 55 -31.40 0.19 34.24
CA LEU A 55 -32.40 -0.88 34.06
C LEU A 55 -31.71 -2.23 34.36
N SER A 56 -32.16 -2.82 35.47
CA SER A 56 -31.88 -4.16 36.01
C SER A 56 -32.30 -5.26 35.03
N SER A 57 -31.64 -6.43 34.93
CA SER A 57 -31.57 -7.57 35.87
C SER A 57 -30.91 -8.70 35.05
N SER A 58 -30.23 -9.74 35.51
CA SER A 58 -30.04 -10.44 36.79
C SER A 58 -28.91 -11.45 36.50
N VAL A 59 -28.09 -11.81 37.49
CA VAL A 59 -27.62 -13.19 37.79
C VAL A 59 -26.40 -13.11 38.72
N ALA A 60 -26.61 -13.68 39.90
CA ALA A 60 -25.69 -14.32 40.85
C ALA A 60 -24.42 -13.58 41.30
N GLU A 61 -24.48 -13.20 42.57
CA GLU A 61 -23.36 -12.89 43.47
C GLU A 61 -22.53 -14.15 43.73
N GLU A 62 -21.21 -14.06 43.52
CA GLU A 62 -20.22 -14.89 44.22
C GLU A 62 -19.22 -13.94 44.88
N GLU A 63 -19.19 -14.02 46.21
CA GLU A 63 -18.30 -13.29 47.11
C GLU A 63 -16.84 -13.65 46.84
N ASN A 64 -15.97 -12.64 46.72
CA ASN A 64 -14.54 -12.79 46.95
C ASN A 64 -14.12 -11.71 47.95
N ASP A 65 -13.85 -12.15 49.18
CA ASP A 65 -13.30 -11.36 50.27
C ASP A 65 -11.95 -10.73 49.87
N GLU A 66 -11.91 -9.40 49.73
CA GLU A 66 -10.66 -8.63 49.73
C GLU A 66 -10.26 -8.32 51.18
N PHE A 67 -9.17 -8.93 51.63
CA PHE A 67 -8.56 -8.65 52.92
C PHE A 67 -7.94 -7.24 52.92
N GLN A 68 -8.60 -6.27 53.56
CA GLN A 68 -8.08 -4.92 53.76
C GLN A 68 -7.29 -4.83 55.07
N LEU A 69 -5.99 -4.55 54.98
CA LEU A 69 -5.18 -4.13 56.12
C LEU A 69 -5.36 -2.62 56.33
N HIS A 70 -5.79 -2.22 57.52
CA HIS A 70 -5.99 -0.83 57.92
C HIS A 70 -4.85 -0.35 58.84
N ASP A 71 -4.29 0.81 58.56
CA ASP A 71 -3.46 1.57 59.51
C ASP A 71 -4.36 2.51 60.36
N GLU A 72 -3.92 2.87 61.57
CA GLU A 72 -4.71 3.55 62.63
C GLU A 72 -5.26 4.96 62.29
N GLU A 73 -5.13 5.46 61.06
CA GLU A 73 -5.65 6.77 60.65
C GLU A 73 -6.58 6.75 59.41
N GLY A 74 -7.20 5.61 59.10
CA GLY A 74 -8.45 5.58 58.32
C GLY A 74 -8.42 6.19 56.91
N GLN A 75 -7.28 6.18 56.22
CA GLN A 75 -7.18 6.53 54.81
C GLN A 75 -6.90 5.29 53.95
N ALA A 76 -7.74 5.06 52.94
CA ALA A 76 -7.49 4.05 51.91
C ALA A 76 -6.22 4.43 51.14
N ILE A 77 -5.20 3.57 51.16
CA ILE A 77 -4.01 3.70 50.33
C ILE A 77 -4.41 3.30 48.90
N GLU A 78 -4.93 4.24 48.11
CA GLU A 78 -4.90 4.10 46.66
C GLU A 78 -3.43 4.07 46.22
N ALA A 79 -2.94 2.87 45.89
CA ALA A 79 -1.63 2.71 45.28
C ALA A 79 -1.60 3.52 43.97
N GLN A 80 -1.05 4.73 44.02
CA GLN A 80 -0.75 5.53 42.84
C GLN A 80 0.19 4.73 41.94
N LYS A 81 -0.36 4.01 40.96
CA LYS A 81 0.42 3.37 39.89
C LYS A 81 1.18 4.49 39.17
N LYS A 82 2.48 4.62 39.47
CA LYS A 82 3.39 5.50 38.72
C LYS A 82 3.14 5.25 37.23
N PRO A 83 2.98 6.31 36.40
CA PRO A 83 2.82 6.12 34.98
C PRO A 83 4.07 5.43 34.44
N PHE A 84 3.93 4.17 34.05
CA PHE A 84 5.00 3.39 33.49
C PHE A 84 5.31 3.92 32.09
N PHE A 85 6.52 4.43 31.90
CA PHE A 85 7.01 4.86 30.61
C PHE A 85 8.11 3.89 30.14
N PRO A 86 7.88 3.17 29.03
CA PRO A 86 8.89 2.25 28.52
C PRO A 86 10.13 3.02 28.05
N LYS A 87 11.31 2.42 28.26
CA LYS A 87 12.58 2.93 27.74
C LYS A 87 12.89 2.34 26.36
N LYS A 88 13.65 3.08 25.54
CA LYS A 88 14.16 2.55 24.27
C LYS A 88 15.01 1.29 24.53
N ASN A 89 14.87 0.28 23.67
CA ASN A 89 15.47 -1.04 23.74
C ASN A 89 15.01 -1.93 24.90
N GLN A 90 14.08 -1.46 25.74
CA GLN A 90 13.48 -2.30 26.78
C GLN A 90 12.72 -3.46 26.14
N VAL A 91 12.88 -4.64 26.70
CA VAL A 91 12.14 -5.84 26.33
C VAL A 91 10.97 -5.98 27.30
N VAL A 92 9.77 -6.13 26.75
CA VAL A 92 8.52 -6.19 27.52
C VAL A 92 7.58 -7.24 26.92
N GLU A 93 6.73 -7.81 27.75
CA GLU A 93 5.62 -8.62 27.28
C GLU A 93 4.47 -7.71 26.80
N LEU A 94 3.96 -8.02 25.61
CA LEU A 94 2.92 -7.29 24.93
C LEU A 94 1.75 -8.21 24.61
N VAL A 95 0.54 -7.68 24.76
CA VAL A 95 -0.71 -8.28 24.29
C VAL A 95 -1.28 -7.39 23.20
N CYS A 96 -1.50 -7.94 22.01
CA CYS A 96 -2.14 -7.19 20.93
C CYS A 96 -3.66 -7.22 21.11
N GLU A 97 -4.32 -6.07 21.17
CA GLU A 97 -5.77 -6.00 21.35
C GLU A 97 -6.51 -5.81 20.02
N SER A 98 -5.92 -5.05 19.10
CA SER A 98 -6.57 -4.70 17.83
C SER A 98 -5.54 -4.36 16.75
N LEU A 99 -6.01 -4.12 15.52
CA LEU A 99 -5.19 -3.64 14.41
C LEU A 99 -5.54 -2.18 14.10
N ALA A 100 -4.54 -1.31 14.13
CA ALA A 100 -4.63 0.04 13.60
C ALA A 100 -4.45 0.06 12.08
N PHE A 101 -4.67 1.24 11.49
CA PHE A 101 -4.43 1.54 10.08
C PHE A 101 -3.06 1.01 9.59
N LYS A 102 -3.02 0.46 8.37
CA LYS A 102 -1.86 -0.25 7.77
C LYS A 102 -1.50 -1.59 8.44
N GLY A 103 -2.41 -2.16 9.22
CA GLY A 103 -2.25 -3.47 9.85
C GLY A 103 -1.20 -3.50 10.96
N LYS A 104 -1.00 -2.38 11.66
CA LYS A 104 -0.13 -2.34 12.84
C LYS A 104 -0.91 -2.81 14.06
N GLY A 105 -0.39 -3.76 14.82
CA GLY A 105 -0.99 -4.20 16.08
C GLY A 105 -0.95 -3.08 17.12
N VAL A 106 -2.11 -2.78 17.71
CA VAL A 106 -2.24 -1.95 18.89
C VAL A 106 -2.07 -2.87 20.09
N CYS A 107 -0.90 -2.81 20.70
CA CYS A 107 -0.54 -3.68 21.81
C CYS A 107 -0.50 -2.90 23.11
N LYS A 108 -0.74 -3.58 24.22
CA LYS A 108 -0.53 -3.06 25.56
C LYS A 108 0.55 -3.85 26.27
N ILE A 109 1.39 -3.16 27.03
CA ILE A 109 2.33 -3.80 27.96
C ILE A 109 1.51 -4.48 29.05
N ALA A 110 1.69 -5.79 29.23
CA ALA A 110 0.86 -6.60 30.10
C ALA A 110 0.76 -6.05 31.54
N GLU A 111 1.85 -5.51 32.06
CA GLU A 111 1.93 -4.99 33.44
C GLU A 111 1.34 -3.58 33.62
N SER A 112 1.40 -2.73 32.59
CA SER A 112 1.11 -1.30 32.72
C SER A 112 -0.04 -0.76 31.87
N GLY A 113 -0.49 -1.53 30.87
CA GLY A 113 -1.47 -1.08 29.91
C GLY A 113 -0.95 -0.05 28.89
N PHE A 114 0.34 0.32 28.93
CA PHE A 114 0.90 1.33 28.04
C PHE A 114 0.86 0.88 26.57
N VAL A 115 0.40 1.76 25.68
CA VAL A 115 0.17 1.43 24.26
C VAL A 115 1.48 1.39 23.46
N VAL A 116 1.69 0.28 22.78
CA VAL A 116 2.82 0.02 21.88
C VAL A 116 2.31 -0.44 20.52
N MET A 117 2.70 0.27 19.47
CA MET A 117 2.40 -0.08 18.09
C MET A 117 3.44 -1.07 17.57
N CYS A 118 3.01 -2.26 17.16
CA CYS A 118 3.90 -3.32 16.67
C CYS A 118 3.47 -3.81 15.29
N ASP A 119 4.41 -3.80 14.34
CA ASP A 119 4.21 -4.51 13.07
C ASP A 119 4.18 -6.03 13.32
N ARG A 120 3.34 -6.77 12.57
CA ARG A 120 3.22 -8.25 12.63
C ARG A 120 2.72 -8.81 13.97
N ALA A 121 2.07 -7.98 14.78
CA ALA A 121 1.28 -8.41 15.92
C ALA A 121 -0.18 -8.55 15.50
N LEU A 122 -0.80 -9.69 15.84
CA LEU A 122 -2.19 -9.99 15.54
C LEU A 122 -3.05 -9.88 16.81
N PRO A 123 -4.32 -9.45 16.74
CA PRO A 123 -5.20 -9.37 17.92
C PRO A 123 -5.24 -10.67 18.74
N GLY A 124 -5.28 -10.59 20.06
CA GLY A 124 -5.22 -11.75 20.97
C GLY A 124 -3.82 -12.38 21.12
N GLU A 125 -2.83 -11.98 20.33
CA GLU A 125 -1.48 -12.51 20.43
C GLU A 125 -0.74 -11.96 21.68
N ARG A 126 -0.07 -12.85 22.42
CA ARG A 126 0.90 -12.48 23.46
C ARG A 126 2.31 -12.73 22.95
N PHE A 127 3.20 -11.77 23.12
CA PHE A 127 4.56 -11.85 22.60
C PHE A 127 5.55 -11.00 23.38
N ILE A 128 6.83 -11.36 23.30
CA ILE A 128 7.94 -10.53 23.76
C ILE A 128 8.30 -9.54 22.66
N GLY A 129 8.29 -8.25 22.99
CA GLY A 129 8.65 -7.17 22.08
C GLY A 129 9.76 -6.29 22.63
N ARG A 130 10.55 -5.70 21.73
CA ARG A 130 11.56 -4.67 22.04
C ARG A 130 11.05 -3.30 21.64
N ILE A 131 11.07 -2.36 22.56
CA ILE A 131 10.70 -0.96 22.30
C ILE A 131 11.76 -0.32 21.39
N THR A 132 11.36 0.12 20.20
CA THR A 132 12.27 0.71 19.21
C THR A 132 12.26 2.24 19.27
N ARG A 133 11.09 2.84 19.52
CA ARG A 133 10.90 4.29 19.59
C ARG A 133 9.85 4.63 20.62
N VAL A 134 10.13 5.61 21.47
CA VAL A 134 9.18 6.15 22.44
C VAL A 134 8.72 7.51 21.92
N LYS A 135 7.43 7.69 21.66
CA LYS A 135 6.86 9.02 21.36
C LYS A 135 6.31 9.59 22.66
N LYS A 136 6.80 10.77 23.05
CA LYS A 136 6.45 11.41 24.32
C LYS A 136 4.92 11.49 24.47
N GLY A 137 4.39 10.90 25.55
CA GLY A 137 3.03 11.11 26.03
C GLY A 137 1.89 10.34 25.36
N HIS A 138 2.12 9.57 24.28
CA HIS A 138 1.00 8.97 23.52
C HIS A 138 1.11 7.46 23.29
N PHE A 139 2.24 6.98 22.78
CA PHE A 139 2.47 5.56 22.51
C PHE A 139 3.94 5.30 22.21
N ALA A 140 4.36 4.04 22.27
CA ALA A 140 5.66 3.61 21.77
C ALA A 140 5.50 2.77 20.50
N GLU A 141 6.60 2.52 19.82
CA GLU A 141 6.70 1.55 18.74
C GLU A 141 7.63 0.42 19.19
N GLY A 142 7.29 -0.81 18.80
CA GLY A 142 8.06 -1.99 19.17
C GLY A 142 8.25 -2.96 18.01
N LYS A 143 9.34 -3.73 18.07
CA LYS A 143 9.59 -4.87 17.19
C LYS A 143 9.27 -6.14 17.98
N LYS A 144 8.39 -6.98 17.45
CA LYS A 144 8.12 -8.31 17.98
C LYS A 144 9.38 -9.18 17.86
N LEU A 145 9.77 -9.83 18.95
CA LEU A 145 10.94 -10.72 19.01
C LEU A 145 10.52 -12.18 19.02
N LYS A 146 9.57 -12.55 19.88
CA LYS A 146 9.14 -13.93 20.07
C LYS A 146 7.68 -14.00 20.43
N THR A 147 6.90 -14.81 19.72
CA THR A 147 5.51 -15.13 20.10
C THR A 147 5.49 -16.06 21.30
N ILE A 148 4.64 -15.76 22.29
CA ILE A 148 4.35 -16.61 23.45
C ILE A 148 3.09 -17.42 23.16
N SER A 149 2.01 -16.76 22.77
CA SER A 149 0.75 -17.39 22.35
C SER A 149 0.23 -16.75 21.08
N CYS A 150 0.00 -17.56 20.04
CA CYS A 150 -0.49 -17.10 18.75
C CYS A 150 -1.97 -16.69 18.82
N HIS A 151 -2.43 -15.94 17.80
CA HIS A 151 -3.85 -15.76 17.51
C HIS A 151 -4.51 -17.13 17.25
N SER A 152 -5.77 -17.33 17.64
CA SER A 152 -6.53 -18.57 17.41
C SER A 152 -6.55 -18.99 15.94
N ASP A 153 -6.83 -18.04 15.06
CA ASP A 153 -6.89 -18.20 13.61
C ASP A 153 -5.53 -18.02 12.90
N TRP A 154 -4.42 -18.22 13.61
CA TRP A 154 -3.09 -18.18 13.00
C TRP A 154 -2.92 -19.33 12.01
N VAL A 155 -2.25 -19.05 10.89
CA VAL A 155 -1.87 -20.05 9.89
C VAL A 155 -0.42 -19.88 9.48
N THR A 156 0.21 -20.96 9.02
CA THR A 156 1.54 -20.87 8.40
C THR A 156 1.45 -20.08 7.11
N ALA A 157 2.21 -18.99 6.99
CA ALA A 157 2.26 -18.20 5.77
C ALA A 157 2.89 -19.03 4.63
N PRO A 158 2.25 -19.14 3.45
CA PRO A 158 2.77 -19.97 2.36
C PRO A 158 3.95 -19.31 1.62
N CYS A 159 4.12 -17.99 1.74
CA CYS A 159 5.21 -17.27 1.09
C CYS A 159 6.48 -17.33 1.96
N GLU A 160 7.57 -17.84 1.39
CA GLU A 160 8.89 -17.86 2.04
C GLU A 160 9.37 -16.46 2.47
N HIS A 161 8.91 -15.42 1.78
CA HIS A 161 9.29 -14.03 2.04
C HIS A 161 8.36 -13.33 3.04
N ALA A 162 7.33 -13.99 3.57
CA ALA A 162 6.32 -13.34 4.41
C ALA A 162 6.91 -12.60 5.61
N THR A 163 8.01 -13.10 6.19
CA THR A 163 8.70 -12.56 7.38
C THR A 163 9.41 -11.22 7.14
N ASP A 164 9.85 -10.93 5.92
CA ASP A 164 10.63 -9.73 5.61
C ASP A 164 9.92 -8.81 4.60
N CYS A 165 9.10 -9.38 3.71
CA CYS A 165 8.40 -8.64 2.67
C CYS A 165 7.37 -7.68 3.27
N GLY A 166 7.37 -6.43 2.78
CA GLY A 166 6.47 -5.38 3.28
C GLY A 166 5.05 -5.41 2.75
N GLY A 167 4.78 -6.19 1.69
CA GLY A 167 3.49 -6.21 1.02
C GLY A 167 2.44 -7.09 1.72
N CYS A 168 2.78 -8.34 2.02
CA CYS A 168 1.83 -9.38 2.45
C CYS A 168 1.80 -9.56 3.97
N LYS A 169 1.45 -8.50 4.71
CA LYS A 169 1.63 -8.45 6.18
C LYS A 169 0.80 -9.46 7.00
N THR A 170 -0.29 -9.98 6.44
CA THR A 170 -1.29 -10.80 7.15
C THR A 170 -1.41 -12.22 6.59
N GLN A 171 -0.43 -12.69 5.80
CA GLN A 171 -0.47 -14.05 5.24
C GLN A 171 -0.42 -15.16 6.31
N ASN A 172 -0.05 -14.83 7.54
CA ASN A 172 -0.06 -15.72 8.70
C ASN A 172 -1.37 -15.68 9.49
N LEU A 173 -2.43 -15.10 8.93
CA LEU A 173 -3.77 -15.04 9.50
C LEU A 173 -4.75 -15.70 8.53
N ALA A 174 -5.66 -16.53 9.04
CA ALA A 174 -6.69 -17.17 8.22
C ALA A 174 -7.47 -16.11 7.40
N TYR A 175 -7.80 -16.44 6.15
CA TYR A 175 -8.36 -15.48 5.21
C TYR A 175 -9.66 -14.84 5.70
N GLU A 176 -10.58 -15.62 6.25
CA GLU A 176 -11.83 -15.13 6.84
C GLU A 176 -11.58 -14.10 7.95
N THR A 177 -10.55 -14.31 8.76
CA THR A 177 -10.15 -13.36 9.81
C THR A 177 -9.53 -12.10 9.22
N GLN A 178 -8.83 -12.19 8.10
CA GLN A 178 -8.39 -11.00 7.36
C GLN A 178 -9.57 -10.17 6.84
N VAL A 179 -10.64 -10.84 6.35
CA VAL A 179 -11.88 -10.18 5.90
C VAL A 179 -12.56 -9.47 7.07
N ARG A 180 -12.81 -10.17 8.19
CA ARG A 180 -13.40 -9.59 9.40
C ARG A 180 -12.58 -8.41 9.93
N ALA A 181 -11.25 -8.52 9.94
CA ALA A 181 -10.36 -7.45 10.39
C ALA A 181 -10.43 -6.20 9.49
N LYS A 182 -10.64 -6.35 8.18
CA LYS A 182 -10.86 -5.22 7.27
C LYS A 182 -12.25 -4.61 7.47
N GLU A 183 -13.26 -5.43 7.69
CA GLU A 183 -14.63 -4.98 7.92
C GLU A 183 -14.71 -4.13 9.20
N GLN A 184 -14.07 -4.60 10.27
CA GLN A 184 -13.94 -3.84 11.50
C GLN A 184 -13.20 -2.51 11.30
N GLN A 185 -12.16 -2.47 10.45
CA GLN A 185 -11.49 -1.21 10.12
C GLN A 185 -12.41 -0.23 9.40
N VAL A 186 -13.21 -0.69 8.43
CA VAL A 186 -14.19 0.16 7.74
C VAL A 186 -15.26 0.67 8.72
N ARG A 187 -15.80 -0.21 9.56
CA ARG A 187 -16.76 0.16 10.62
C ARG A 187 -16.19 1.25 11.53
N GLU A 188 -14.96 1.09 12.03
CA GLU A 188 -14.32 2.08 12.88
C GLU A 188 -14.10 3.44 12.19
N LEU A 189 -13.78 3.44 10.90
CA LEU A 189 -13.65 4.67 10.12
C LEU A 189 -15.00 5.37 9.94
N MET A 190 -16.07 4.62 9.63
CA MET A 190 -17.43 5.16 9.52
C MET A 190 -17.90 5.80 10.83
N ILE A 191 -17.66 5.15 11.97
CA ILE A 191 -18.05 5.69 13.28
C ILE A 191 -17.19 6.91 13.66
N ARG A 192 -15.86 6.79 13.61
CA ARG A 192 -14.96 7.82 14.17
C ARG A 192 -14.79 9.03 13.25
N ILE A 193 -14.65 8.79 11.94
CA ILE A 193 -14.42 9.83 10.94
C ILE A 193 -15.73 10.25 10.30
N GLY A 194 -16.53 9.27 9.85
CA GLY A 194 -17.84 9.52 9.24
C GLY A 194 -18.91 10.00 10.21
N ARG A 195 -18.69 9.86 11.53
CA ARG A 195 -19.61 10.25 12.61
C ARG A 195 -20.96 9.55 12.57
N PHE A 196 -21.02 8.36 11.98
CA PHE A 196 -22.22 7.51 12.02
C PHE A 196 -22.46 7.01 13.45
N PRO A 197 -23.72 7.00 13.93
CA PRO A 197 -24.02 6.51 15.26
C PRO A 197 -23.81 5.00 15.34
N ILE A 198 -23.47 4.53 16.55
CA ILE A 198 -23.23 3.10 16.83
C ILE A 198 -24.57 2.34 16.92
N GLN A 199 -25.63 3.00 17.39
CA GLN A 199 -26.96 2.41 17.62
C GLN A 199 -28.04 3.15 16.80
N GLY A 200 -29.14 2.46 16.51
CA GLY A 200 -30.26 2.98 15.71
C GLY A 200 -30.01 2.85 14.20
N HIS A 201 -30.42 3.87 13.44
CA HIS A 201 -30.09 4.07 12.01
C HIS A 201 -28.60 4.42 11.83
N GLY A 202 -27.75 3.49 12.25
CA GLY A 202 -26.30 3.66 12.42
C GLY A 202 -25.48 3.09 11.28
N CYS A 203 -24.19 2.85 11.56
CA CYS A 203 -23.27 2.33 10.55
C CYS A 203 -23.69 0.99 9.92
N GLU A 204 -24.42 0.15 10.66
CA GLU A 204 -24.89 -1.17 10.20
C GLU A 204 -25.91 -1.10 9.05
N GLU A 205 -26.67 -0.02 8.96
CA GLU A 205 -27.68 0.14 7.90
C GLU A 205 -27.03 0.44 6.54
N TYR A 206 -25.85 1.09 6.54
CA TYR A 206 -25.16 1.52 5.33
C TYR A 206 -23.97 0.62 4.97
N MET A 207 -23.44 -0.14 5.93
CA MET A 207 -22.29 -1.00 5.70
C MET A 207 -22.73 -2.35 5.13
N LYS A 208 -22.39 -2.62 3.87
CA LYS A 208 -22.48 -3.97 3.30
C LYS A 208 -21.28 -4.82 3.76
N PRO A 209 -21.42 -6.16 3.89
CA PRO A 209 -20.31 -7.05 4.20
C PRO A 209 -19.16 -6.91 3.19
N ILE A 210 -17.92 -7.10 3.63
CA ILE A 210 -16.78 -7.14 2.71
C ILE A 210 -16.90 -8.38 1.83
N LEU A 211 -16.88 -8.18 0.51
CA LEU A 211 -16.82 -9.28 -0.43
C LEU A 211 -15.41 -9.90 -0.45
N PRO A 212 -15.28 -11.21 -0.21
CA PRO A 212 -14.01 -11.91 -0.33
C PRO A 212 -13.53 -11.94 -1.79
N CYS A 213 -12.28 -12.34 -1.96
CA CYS A 213 -11.68 -12.62 -3.26
C CYS A 213 -11.54 -14.14 -3.38
N ASP A 214 -12.17 -14.70 -4.41
CA ASP A 214 -12.14 -16.15 -4.68
C ASP A 214 -10.71 -16.66 -4.96
N VAL A 215 -9.88 -15.78 -5.55
CA VAL A 215 -8.50 -16.10 -5.94
C VAL A 215 -7.52 -15.27 -5.12
N GLN A 216 -6.96 -15.91 -4.09
CA GLN A 216 -6.09 -15.25 -3.10
C GLN A 216 -4.61 -15.18 -3.49
N PHE A 217 -4.21 -15.90 -4.55
CA PHE A 217 -2.83 -15.95 -5.07
C PHE A 217 -2.83 -15.80 -6.59
N HIS A 218 -1.70 -15.39 -7.16
CA HIS A 218 -1.53 -15.18 -8.61
C HIS A 218 -2.52 -14.19 -9.25
N TYR A 219 -3.24 -13.39 -8.45
CA TYR A 219 -4.22 -12.43 -8.93
C TYR A 219 -3.58 -11.12 -9.40
N ARG A 220 -2.34 -10.84 -8.98
CA ARG A 220 -1.72 -9.53 -9.12
C ARG A 220 -1.09 -9.39 -10.50
N ASN A 221 -1.67 -8.52 -11.32
CA ASN A 221 -1.29 -8.32 -12.72
C ASN A 221 -0.19 -7.28 -12.94
N LYS A 222 0.31 -6.62 -11.87
CA LYS A 222 1.45 -5.71 -11.91
C LYS A 222 2.32 -5.87 -10.66
N MET A 223 3.60 -6.13 -10.87
CA MET A 223 4.63 -6.09 -9.84
C MET A 223 5.74 -5.12 -10.22
N GLU A 224 6.30 -4.47 -9.20
CA GLU A 224 7.41 -3.54 -9.33
C GLU A 224 8.53 -4.03 -8.42
N PHE A 225 9.68 -4.33 -9.01
CA PHE A 225 10.90 -4.75 -8.33
C PHE A 225 11.95 -3.67 -8.47
N SER A 226 12.81 -3.55 -7.48
CA SER A 226 13.94 -2.61 -7.47
C SER A 226 15.25 -3.37 -7.59
N PHE A 227 16.14 -2.85 -8.43
CA PHE A 227 17.54 -3.19 -8.39
C PHE A 227 18.21 -2.37 -7.30
N GLY A 228 19.15 -2.96 -6.56
CA GLY A 228 19.89 -2.23 -5.54
C GLY A 228 21.27 -2.81 -5.27
N THR A 229 22.16 -1.96 -4.77
CA THR A 229 23.54 -2.33 -4.43
C THR A 229 23.66 -3.13 -3.14
N LYS A 230 22.60 -3.19 -2.33
CA LYS A 230 22.61 -3.82 -1.00
C LYS A 230 21.43 -4.76 -0.81
N SER A 231 21.71 -6.06 -0.74
CA SER A 231 20.76 -7.08 -0.32
C SER A 231 20.39 -6.94 1.17
N TRP A 232 19.16 -7.34 1.47
CA TRP A 232 18.71 -7.67 2.82
C TRP A 232 19.01 -9.15 3.08
N VAL A 233 19.59 -9.42 4.24
CA VAL A 233 19.79 -10.78 4.76
C VAL A 233 19.00 -10.84 6.06
N SER A 234 18.11 -11.82 6.18
CA SER A 234 17.30 -11.98 7.38
C SER A 234 18.20 -12.29 8.58
N GLU A 235 17.80 -11.86 9.78
CA GLU A 235 18.55 -12.08 11.03
C GLU A 235 18.84 -13.59 11.26
N ASP A 236 17.94 -14.47 10.83
CA ASP A 236 18.08 -15.94 10.94
C ASP A 236 19.18 -16.52 10.03
N THR A 237 19.55 -15.82 8.96
CA THR A 237 20.55 -16.28 7.98
C THR A 237 21.95 -15.75 8.30
N VAL A 238 22.06 -14.61 8.99
CA VAL A 238 23.34 -14.00 9.38
C VAL A 238 24.14 -14.87 10.36
N ASN A 239 23.46 -15.73 11.13
CA ASN A 239 24.08 -16.59 12.14
C ASN A 239 24.53 -17.97 11.59
N ARG A 240 24.49 -18.20 10.27
CA ARG A 240 25.01 -19.43 9.64
C ARG A 240 26.42 -19.18 9.14
N GLU A 241 27.35 -20.12 9.39
CA GLU A 241 28.74 -20.03 8.90
C GLU A 241 28.82 -19.96 7.36
N ASP A 242 27.83 -20.53 6.65
CA ASP A 242 27.63 -20.42 5.19
C ASP A 242 26.64 -19.31 4.78
N GLY A 243 26.48 -18.26 5.60
CA GLY A 243 25.56 -17.15 5.34
C GLY A 243 25.89 -16.39 4.04
N PRO A 244 24.87 -15.88 3.30
CA PRO A 244 25.11 -15.17 2.06
C PRO A 244 25.91 -13.88 2.32
N GLU A 245 26.82 -13.54 1.39
CA GLU A 245 27.62 -12.32 1.47
C GLU A 245 26.73 -11.08 1.70
N MET A 246 27.04 -10.37 2.78
CA MET A 246 26.35 -9.15 3.14
C MET A 246 26.70 -8.02 2.16
N ASN A 247 25.69 -7.26 1.70
CA ASN A 247 25.83 -6.15 0.73
C ASN A 247 26.13 -6.58 -0.73
N LYS A 248 25.64 -7.74 -1.16
CA LYS A 248 25.59 -8.06 -2.60
C LYS A 248 24.49 -7.26 -3.31
N ALA A 249 24.67 -6.99 -4.59
CA ALA A 249 23.61 -6.45 -5.44
C ALA A 249 22.40 -7.41 -5.49
N ALA A 250 21.19 -6.87 -5.53
CA ALA A 250 19.96 -7.67 -5.54
C ALA A 250 18.85 -7.04 -6.38
N LEU A 251 17.95 -7.90 -6.88
CA LEU A 251 16.69 -7.54 -7.51
C LEU A 251 15.54 -8.13 -6.68
N GLY A 252 14.62 -7.27 -6.26
CA GLY A 252 13.50 -7.70 -5.43
C GLY A 252 12.71 -6.52 -4.86
N LEU A 253 12.29 -6.60 -3.60
CA LEU A 253 11.43 -5.60 -2.96
C LEU A 253 12.14 -4.90 -1.81
N HIS A 254 11.79 -3.64 -1.54
CA HIS A 254 12.28 -2.96 -0.35
C HIS A 254 11.70 -3.58 0.93
N VAL A 255 12.55 -3.78 1.94
CA VAL A 255 12.05 -4.15 3.28
C VAL A 255 11.44 -2.93 3.98
N PRO A 256 10.40 -3.12 4.82
CA PRO A 256 9.76 -2.02 5.53
C PRO A 256 10.75 -1.11 6.27
N GLY A 257 10.64 0.20 6.04
CA GLY A 257 11.48 1.20 6.70
C GLY A 257 12.89 1.34 6.14
N ARG A 258 13.27 0.59 5.09
CA ARG A 258 14.58 0.69 4.44
C ARG A 258 14.42 0.79 2.92
N PHE A 259 14.58 2.01 2.40
CA PHE A 259 14.59 2.26 0.96
C PHE A 259 15.92 1.84 0.30
N ASP A 260 16.96 1.59 1.09
CA ASP A 260 18.32 1.27 0.62
C ASP A 260 18.64 -0.23 0.61
N LYS A 261 17.72 -1.07 1.09
CA LYS A 261 17.91 -2.52 1.23
C LYS A 261 16.86 -3.30 0.45
N ILE A 262 17.34 -4.22 -0.39
CA ILE A 262 16.51 -5.03 -1.28
C ILE A 262 16.43 -6.45 -0.74
N LEU A 263 15.23 -6.91 -0.41
CA LEU A 263 14.91 -8.33 -0.20
C LEU A 263 14.87 -9.02 -1.56
N PRO A 264 15.79 -9.94 -1.87
CA PRO A 264 15.73 -10.71 -3.11
C PRO A 264 14.44 -11.54 -3.13
N ILE A 265 13.68 -11.43 -4.22
CA ILE A 265 12.43 -12.19 -4.39
C ILE A 265 12.66 -13.27 -5.44
N LYS A 266 12.64 -14.54 -5.05
CA LYS A 266 12.76 -15.65 -6.00
C LYS A 266 11.41 -15.96 -6.65
N ASN A 267 10.37 -15.98 -5.82
CA ASN A 267 9.02 -16.30 -6.25
C ASN A 267 7.99 -15.44 -5.50
N CYS A 268 7.18 -14.68 -6.24
CA CYS A 268 6.08 -13.93 -5.66
C CYS A 268 4.77 -14.70 -5.85
N LEU A 269 4.14 -15.15 -4.75
CA LEU A 269 2.85 -15.88 -4.80
C LEU A 269 1.67 -15.00 -5.26
N LEU A 270 1.82 -13.68 -5.31
CA LEU A 270 0.77 -12.81 -5.86
C LEU A 270 0.86 -12.67 -7.37
N GLN A 271 2.03 -12.88 -7.97
CA GLN A 271 2.29 -12.72 -9.39
C GLN A 271 2.03 -14.02 -10.16
N HIS A 272 1.67 -13.93 -11.44
CA HIS A 272 1.57 -15.11 -12.31
C HIS A 272 2.91 -15.86 -12.45
N LYS A 273 2.87 -17.19 -12.57
CA LYS A 273 4.06 -18.04 -12.62
C LYS A 273 5.01 -17.69 -13.77
N VAL A 274 4.47 -17.39 -14.94
CA VAL A 274 5.26 -16.97 -16.13
C VAL A 274 5.99 -15.65 -15.88
N ALA A 275 5.38 -14.69 -15.18
CA ALA A 275 6.09 -13.47 -14.80
C ALA A 275 7.17 -13.74 -13.72
N ASN A 276 6.99 -14.73 -12.84
CA ASN A 276 8.08 -15.17 -11.95
C ASN A 276 9.23 -15.83 -12.75
N GLN A 277 8.94 -16.54 -13.84
CA GLN A 277 9.97 -17.07 -14.75
C GLN A 277 10.77 -15.93 -15.40
N VAL A 278 10.10 -14.87 -15.88
CA VAL A 278 10.77 -13.67 -16.38
C VAL A 278 11.65 -13.03 -15.31
N LEU A 279 11.14 -12.89 -14.07
CA LEU A 279 11.93 -12.38 -12.95
C LEU A 279 13.20 -13.21 -12.72
N ALA A 280 13.10 -14.54 -12.74
CA ALA A 280 14.24 -15.43 -12.58
C ALA A 280 15.28 -15.28 -13.72
N ILE A 281 14.83 -15.21 -14.97
CA ILE A 281 15.70 -14.95 -16.13
C ILE A 281 16.43 -13.61 -15.95
N VAL A 282 15.71 -12.57 -15.52
CA VAL A 282 16.32 -11.27 -15.27
C VAL A 282 17.35 -11.38 -14.15
N GLN A 283 17.03 -12.05 -13.04
CA GLN A 283 17.91 -12.24 -11.88
C GLN A 283 19.22 -12.97 -12.22
N GLU A 284 19.18 -13.94 -13.11
CA GLU A 284 20.37 -14.63 -13.61
C GLU A 284 21.19 -13.74 -14.56
N GLY A 285 20.52 -13.04 -15.49
CA GLY A 285 21.20 -12.34 -16.59
C GLY A 285 21.89 -11.03 -16.18
N TRP A 286 21.34 -10.29 -15.23
CA TRP A 286 21.90 -8.97 -14.85
C TRP A 286 23.10 -9.03 -13.91
N LEU A 287 23.30 -10.15 -13.22
CA LEU A 287 24.46 -10.38 -12.34
C LEU A 287 25.69 -10.88 -13.09
N ASP A 288 25.55 -11.19 -14.39
CA ASP A 288 26.69 -11.56 -15.23
C ASP A 288 27.72 -10.42 -15.24
N PRO A 289 28.96 -10.65 -14.76
CA PRO A 289 30.02 -9.64 -14.76
C PRO A 289 30.28 -9.03 -16.14
N MET A 290 29.98 -9.76 -17.22
CA MET A 290 30.16 -9.31 -18.61
C MET A 290 29.01 -8.42 -19.12
N SER A 291 27.91 -8.29 -18.37
CA SER A 291 26.73 -7.51 -18.79
C SER A 291 26.90 -5.99 -18.60
N TYR A 292 27.81 -5.56 -17.73
CA TYR A 292 27.97 -4.15 -17.29
C TYR A 292 26.67 -3.50 -16.78
N LEU A 293 25.69 -4.31 -16.37
CA LEU A 293 24.38 -3.86 -15.88
C LEU A 293 24.47 -3.48 -14.40
N LEU A 294 24.96 -2.27 -14.13
CA LEU A 294 25.11 -1.77 -12.76
C LEU A 294 23.75 -1.38 -12.14
N PRO A 295 23.41 -1.87 -10.93
CA PRO A 295 22.24 -1.37 -10.20
C PRO A 295 22.43 0.10 -9.82
N TYR A 296 21.33 0.83 -9.77
CA TYR A 296 21.31 2.23 -9.33
C TYR A 296 21.51 2.31 -7.80
N ASP A 297 22.52 3.05 -7.37
CA ASP A 297 22.78 3.35 -5.97
C ASP A 297 21.97 4.59 -5.55
N VAL A 298 20.98 4.38 -4.69
CA VAL A 298 20.07 5.43 -4.22
C VAL A 298 20.71 6.51 -3.35
N HIS A 299 21.96 6.31 -2.88
CA HIS A 299 22.70 7.33 -2.11
C HIS A 299 23.70 8.07 -2.98
N LYS A 300 24.38 7.37 -3.88
CA LYS A 300 25.36 7.98 -4.80
C LYS A 300 24.72 8.55 -6.06
N HIS A 301 23.48 8.17 -6.35
CA HIS A 301 22.73 8.52 -7.56
C HIS A 301 23.43 8.13 -8.86
N THR A 302 24.13 6.99 -8.83
CA THR A 302 24.88 6.44 -9.97
C THR A 302 24.45 5.01 -10.26
N GLY A 303 24.69 4.53 -11.48
CA GLY A 303 24.27 3.21 -11.94
C GLY A 303 23.21 3.29 -13.04
N PHE A 304 22.79 2.14 -13.55
CA PHE A 304 21.96 2.03 -14.75
C PHE A 304 20.56 1.50 -14.47
N LEU A 305 20.45 0.32 -13.86
CA LEU A 305 19.17 -0.35 -13.59
C LEU A 305 18.53 0.19 -12.31
N LYS A 306 17.31 0.74 -12.41
CA LYS A 306 16.55 1.25 -11.24
C LYS A 306 15.47 0.26 -10.81
N HIS A 307 14.54 -0.02 -11.72
CA HIS A 307 13.40 -0.89 -11.44
C HIS A 307 13.11 -1.85 -12.59
N LEU A 308 12.43 -2.95 -12.27
CA LEU A 308 11.82 -3.87 -13.21
C LEU A 308 10.32 -3.93 -12.89
N THR A 309 9.49 -3.52 -13.83
CA THR A 309 8.04 -3.71 -13.72
C THR A 309 7.61 -4.84 -14.62
N LEU A 310 6.85 -5.79 -14.06
CA LEU A 310 6.25 -6.88 -14.82
C LEU A 310 4.74 -6.70 -14.78
N ARG A 311 4.11 -6.72 -15.96
CA ARG A 311 2.64 -6.74 -16.08
C ARG A 311 2.19 -7.98 -16.80
N THR A 312 1.00 -8.46 -16.45
CA THR A 312 0.32 -9.54 -17.14
C THR A 312 -1.06 -9.11 -17.57
N GLY A 313 -1.52 -9.63 -18.69
CA GLY A 313 -2.86 -9.41 -19.22
C GLY A 313 -3.29 -10.60 -20.06
N ARG A 314 -4.36 -10.43 -20.83
CA ARG A 314 -4.88 -11.44 -21.73
C ARG A 314 -5.11 -10.84 -23.11
N ASP A 315 -4.65 -11.57 -24.12
CA ASP A 315 -4.93 -11.24 -25.51
C ASP A 315 -6.44 -11.24 -25.77
N TYR A 316 -6.94 -10.20 -26.41
CA TYR A 316 -8.40 -10.02 -26.59
C TYR A 316 -9.01 -11.01 -27.59
N GLY A 317 -8.24 -11.51 -28.56
CA GLY A 317 -8.72 -12.43 -29.59
C GLY A 317 -8.62 -13.90 -29.15
N THR A 318 -7.51 -14.25 -28.52
CA THR A 318 -7.17 -15.64 -28.17
C THR A 318 -7.38 -15.98 -26.69
N GLY A 319 -7.46 -14.98 -25.81
CA GLY A 319 -7.54 -15.15 -24.35
C GLY A 319 -6.23 -15.64 -23.70
N LEU A 320 -5.17 -15.80 -24.50
CA LEU A 320 -3.86 -16.27 -24.04
C LEU A 320 -3.18 -15.22 -23.16
N LEU A 321 -2.32 -15.68 -22.26
CA LEU A 321 -1.55 -14.82 -21.37
C LEU A 321 -0.63 -13.92 -22.20
N GLN A 322 -0.60 -12.63 -21.85
CA GLN A 322 0.40 -11.68 -22.32
C GLN A 322 1.21 -11.18 -21.14
N VAL A 323 2.52 -11.01 -21.34
CA VAL A 323 3.45 -10.45 -20.36
C VAL A 323 4.15 -9.24 -20.96
N MET A 324 4.18 -8.16 -20.20
CA MET A 324 4.97 -6.96 -20.48
C MET A 324 6.11 -6.86 -19.48
N VAL A 325 7.31 -6.61 -20.00
CA VAL A 325 8.53 -6.38 -19.23
C VAL A 325 8.94 -4.93 -19.42
N ASN A 326 9.00 -4.16 -18.34
CA ASN A 326 9.45 -2.77 -18.38
C ASN A 326 10.72 -2.60 -17.54
N PHE A 327 11.84 -2.32 -18.22
CA PHE A 327 13.09 -1.93 -17.57
C PHE A 327 13.10 -0.42 -17.34
N ILE A 328 13.24 -0.01 -16.07
CA ILE A 328 13.41 1.40 -15.72
C ILE A 328 14.89 1.68 -15.51
N THR A 329 15.46 2.57 -16.32
CA THR A 329 16.89 2.88 -16.33
C THR A 329 17.16 4.37 -16.12
N SER A 330 18.38 4.71 -15.67
CA SER A 330 18.80 6.11 -15.50
C SER A 330 19.10 6.84 -16.82
N CYS A 331 19.33 6.10 -17.90
CA CYS A 331 19.60 6.63 -19.24
C CYS A 331 19.23 5.60 -20.31
N HIS A 332 19.14 6.02 -21.58
CA HIS A 332 18.88 5.12 -22.69
C HIS A 332 20.18 4.47 -23.21
N LYS A 333 20.37 3.18 -22.92
CA LYS A 333 21.50 2.37 -23.44
C LYS A 333 21.01 0.99 -23.87
N PRO A 334 20.26 0.88 -24.99
CA PRO A 334 19.55 -0.34 -25.36
C PRO A 334 20.48 -1.52 -25.57
N LYS A 335 21.70 -1.30 -26.08
CA LYS A 335 22.72 -2.33 -26.28
C LYS A 335 23.07 -3.13 -25.02
N LEU A 336 23.00 -2.50 -23.83
CA LEU A 336 23.24 -3.19 -22.55
C LEU A 336 22.08 -4.15 -22.19
N LEU A 337 20.87 -3.83 -22.61
CA LEU A 337 19.67 -4.65 -22.34
C LEU A 337 19.46 -5.73 -23.40
N GLN A 338 20.00 -5.59 -24.61
CA GLN A 338 19.78 -6.54 -25.71
C GLN A 338 20.04 -8.02 -25.35
N PRO A 339 21.13 -8.39 -24.64
CA PRO A 339 21.36 -9.79 -24.30
C PRO A 339 20.25 -10.39 -23.42
N ILE A 340 19.77 -9.63 -22.43
CA ILE A 340 18.72 -10.10 -21.52
C ILE A 340 17.34 -10.07 -22.19
N VAL A 341 17.09 -9.08 -23.05
CA VAL A 341 15.89 -8.99 -23.89
C VAL A 341 15.79 -10.24 -24.77
N GLN A 342 16.87 -10.60 -25.47
CA GLN A 342 16.89 -11.77 -26.35
C GLN A 342 16.66 -13.07 -25.56
N LYS A 343 17.34 -13.24 -24.40
CA LYS A 343 17.12 -14.41 -23.53
C LYS A 343 15.66 -14.54 -23.08
N ILE A 344 15.00 -13.42 -22.75
CA ILE A 344 13.58 -13.43 -22.36
C ILE A 344 12.71 -13.87 -23.54
N VAL A 345 12.89 -13.26 -24.71
CA VAL A 345 12.10 -13.55 -25.92
C VAL A 345 12.24 -15.01 -26.36
N ASP A 346 13.46 -15.55 -26.32
CA ASP A 346 13.74 -16.93 -26.73
C ASP A 346 13.17 -17.97 -25.74
N THR A 347 12.95 -17.58 -24.48
CA THR A 347 12.57 -18.50 -23.40
C THR A 347 11.08 -18.41 -23.02
N VAL A 348 10.45 -17.25 -23.18
CA VAL A 348 9.10 -16.97 -22.66
C VAL A 348 8.21 -16.39 -23.76
N PRO A 349 7.51 -17.25 -24.54
CA PRO A 349 6.72 -16.81 -25.69
C PRO A 349 5.51 -15.93 -25.31
N GLU A 350 5.05 -15.98 -24.06
CA GLU A 350 3.99 -15.09 -23.57
C GLU A 350 4.45 -13.64 -23.40
N VAL A 351 5.76 -13.36 -23.47
CA VAL A 351 6.29 -11.98 -23.45
C VAL A 351 6.10 -11.35 -24.83
N VAL A 352 5.08 -10.49 -24.93
CA VAL A 352 4.71 -9.80 -26.18
C VAL A 352 5.14 -8.34 -26.20
N SER A 353 5.66 -7.83 -25.09
CA SER A 353 6.08 -6.43 -24.94
C SER A 353 7.29 -6.34 -24.02
N ILE A 354 8.39 -5.77 -24.51
CA ILE A 354 9.52 -5.36 -23.69
C ILE A 354 9.82 -3.90 -23.98
N VAL A 355 9.75 -3.05 -22.95
CA VAL A 355 10.00 -1.62 -23.05
C VAL A 355 11.09 -1.18 -22.07
N ASN A 356 11.74 -0.07 -22.39
CA ASN A 356 12.66 0.64 -21.51
C ASN A 356 12.14 2.04 -21.24
N ASN A 357 11.79 2.29 -19.98
CA ASN A 357 11.45 3.60 -19.48
C ASN A 357 12.68 4.27 -18.87
N VAL A 358 13.07 5.44 -19.37
CA VAL A 358 14.19 6.22 -18.82
C VAL A 358 13.65 7.18 -17.76
N ASN A 359 14.24 7.13 -16.56
CA ASN A 359 13.91 8.01 -15.44
C ASN A 359 15.20 8.64 -14.91
N THR A 360 15.39 9.92 -15.22
CA THR A 360 16.57 10.69 -14.80
C THR A 360 16.44 11.25 -13.39
N SER A 361 15.22 11.27 -12.83
CA SER A 361 14.93 11.75 -11.49
C SER A 361 15.70 11.00 -10.40
N VAL A 362 16.03 11.73 -9.33
CA VAL A 362 16.59 11.15 -8.09
C VAL A 362 15.53 10.36 -7.30
N GLY A 363 14.25 10.62 -7.56
CA GLY A 363 13.15 9.93 -6.89
C GLY A 363 13.11 8.42 -7.19
N ASN A 364 12.57 7.66 -6.24
CA ASN A 364 12.42 6.20 -6.34
C ASN A 364 11.15 5.79 -7.13
N THR A 365 10.85 6.50 -8.21
CA THR A 365 9.65 6.26 -9.02
C THR A 365 9.95 5.29 -10.17
N SER A 366 9.03 4.37 -10.41
CA SER A 366 9.07 3.36 -11.48
C SER A 366 8.45 3.85 -12.79
N VAL A 367 8.18 5.16 -12.92
CA VAL A 367 7.56 5.77 -14.10
C VAL A 367 8.65 6.46 -14.91
N GLY A 368 8.70 6.18 -16.22
CA GLY A 368 9.65 6.83 -17.14
C GLY A 368 9.20 8.22 -17.56
N GLU A 369 10.18 9.06 -17.89
CA GLU A 369 10.00 10.31 -18.62
C GLU A 369 9.93 10.04 -20.13
N GLU A 370 10.70 9.05 -20.60
CA GLU A 370 10.77 8.62 -22.00
C GLU A 370 10.63 7.09 -22.07
N GLU A 371 9.88 6.59 -23.06
CA GLU A 371 9.63 5.16 -23.26
C GLU A 371 10.15 4.69 -24.63
N TYR A 372 10.89 3.58 -24.63
CA TYR A 372 11.46 2.96 -25.82
C TYR A 372 11.03 1.50 -25.91
N ILE A 373 10.56 1.08 -27.08
CA ILE A 373 10.24 -0.33 -27.32
C ILE A 373 11.53 -1.08 -27.63
N LEU A 374 11.78 -2.15 -26.88
CA LEU A 374 12.92 -3.06 -27.09
C LEU A 374 12.50 -4.33 -27.84
N HIS A 375 11.26 -4.78 -27.67
CA HIS A 375 10.68 -5.93 -28.38
C HIS A 375 9.15 -5.86 -28.40
N GLY A 376 8.54 -6.28 -29.50
CA GLY A 376 7.09 -6.47 -29.62
C GLY A 376 6.29 -5.17 -29.55
N ASN A 377 5.18 -5.20 -28.79
CA ASN A 377 4.20 -4.12 -28.73
C ASN A 377 4.54 -3.10 -27.63
N SER A 378 4.00 -1.87 -27.73
CA SER A 378 4.06 -0.86 -26.66
C SER A 378 3.08 -1.12 -25.52
N THR A 379 2.05 -1.95 -25.77
CA THR A 379 0.97 -2.27 -24.83
C THR A 379 0.72 -3.78 -24.77
N ILE A 380 0.08 -4.22 -23.69
CA ILE A 380 -0.61 -5.51 -23.60
C ILE A 380 -2.10 -5.26 -23.48
N THR A 381 -2.93 -6.28 -23.72
CA THR A 381 -4.37 -6.16 -23.53
C THR A 381 -4.84 -6.85 -22.24
N GLU A 382 -5.99 -6.41 -21.73
CA GLU A 382 -6.74 -7.13 -20.70
C GLU A 382 -8.24 -6.93 -20.94
N THR A 383 -9.03 -7.95 -20.58
CA THR A 383 -10.50 -7.85 -20.63
C THR A 383 -11.06 -7.60 -19.24
N LEU A 384 -11.90 -6.57 -19.10
CA LEU A 384 -12.60 -6.25 -17.86
C LEU A 384 -14.03 -5.84 -18.18
N ARG A 385 -15.02 -6.44 -17.50
CA ARG A 385 -16.45 -6.21 -17.75
C ARG A 385 -16.84 -6.36 -19.23
N GLY A 386 -16.17 -7.25 -19.97
CA GLY A 386 -16.39 -7.46 -21.41
C GLY A 386 -15.95 -6.30 -22.31
N LEU A 387 -15.03 -5.46 -21.84
CA LEU A 387 -14.32 -4.46 -22.64
C LEU A 387 -12.84 -4.81 -22.70
N THR A 388 -12.21 -4.52 -23.83
CA THR A 388 -10.78 -4.70 -24.02
C THR A 388 -10.06 -3.39 -23.73
N PHE A 389 -9.05 -3.44 -22.86
CA PHE A 389 -8.20 -2.31 -22.53
C PHE A 389 -6.78 -2.56 -23.01
N GLU A 390 -6.19 -1.57 -23.68
CA GLU A 390 -4.76 -1.52 -23.92
C GLU A 390 -4.05 -0.92 -22.70
N ILE A 391 -3.08 -1.65 -22.16
CA ILE A 391 -2.35 -1.31 -20.94
C ILE A 391 -0.90 -1.02 -21.32
N SER A 392 -0.50 0.24 -21.21
CA SER A 392 0.90 0.66 -21.33
C SER A 392 1.68 0.47 -20.03
N ALA A 393 3.01 0.52 -20.10
CA ALA A 393 3.87 0.31 -18.94
C ALA A 393 3.69 1.36 -17.83
N ASN A 394 3.34 2.60 -18.20
CA ASN A 394 3.15 3.73 -17.27
C ASN A 394 1.69 3.95 -16.84
N SER A 395 0.70 3.32 -17.51
CA SER A 395 -0.72 3.49 -17.20
C SER A 395 -1.13 2.87 -15.86
N PHE A 396 -2.13 3.44 -15.16
CA PHE A 396 -2.78 2.74 -14.05
C PHE A 396 -3.81 1.76 -14.58
N PHE A 397 -3.82 0.55 -14.02
CA PHE A 397 -4.86 -0.45 -14.21
C PHE A 397 -5.04 -1.22 -12.90
N GLN A 398 -6.25 -1.70 -12.62
CA GLN A 398 -6.54 -2.38 -11.36
C GLN A 398 -5.67 -3.62 -11.20
N THR A 399 -4.95 -3.73 -10.08
CA THR A 399 -3.95 -4.79 -9.92
C THR A 399 -4.54 -6.20 -9.76
N ASN A 400 -5.85 -6.32 -9.51
CA ASN A 400 -6.58 -7.58 -9.47
C ASN A 400 -7.78 -7.47 -10.41
N THR A 401 -7.65 -7.92 -11.66
CA THR A 401 -8.70 -7.81 -12.68
C THR A 401 -10.00 -8.48 -12.23
N ARG A 402 -9.94 -9.64 -11.55
CA ARG A 402 -11.13 -10.38 -11.09
C ARG A 402 -11.90 -9.62 -10.01
N GLN A 403 -11.20 -9.08 -9.02
CA GLN A 403 -11.87 -8.29 -7.98
C GLN A 403 -12.33 -6.93 -8.50
N ALA A 404 -11.65 -6.37 -9.50
CA ALA A 404 -12.10 -5.16 -10.18
C ALA A 404 -13.43 -5.37 -10.90
N ASP A 405 -13.62 -6.54 -11.53
CA ASP A 405 -14.90 -6.90 -12.17
C ASP A 405 -16.06 -6.89 -11.17
N VAL A 406 -15.86 -7.54 -10.00
CA VAL A 406 -16.82 -7.53 -8.89
C VAL A 406 -17.06 -6.11 -8.36
N LEU A 407 -15.99 -5.34 -8.13
CA LEU A 407 -16.10 -3.96 -7.67
C LEU A 407 -16.93 -3.11 -8.64
N TYR A 408 -16.69 -3.23 -9.94
CA TYR A 408 -17.39 -2.42 -10.93
C TYR A 408 -18.84 -2.87 -11.14
N SER A 409 -19.13 -4.16 -10.97
CA SER A 409 -20.51 -4.65 -10.89
C SER A 409 -21.28 -4.04 -9.72
N LEU A 410 -20.64 -3.87 -8.56
CA LEU A 410 -21.27 -3.20 -7.41
C LEU A 410 -21.46 -1.70 -7.64
N VAL A 411 -20.53 -1.05 -8.37
CA VAL A 411 -20.69 0.36 -8.76
C VAL A 411 -21.88 0.52 -9.71
N GLU A 412 -22.03 -0.37 -10.68
CA GLU A 412 -23.17 -0.41 -11.60
C GLU A 412 -24.50 -0.60 -10.87
N GLU A 413 -24.58 -1.58 -9.96
CA GLU A 413 -25.75 -1.79 -9.09
C GLU A 413 -26.07 -0.54 -8.27
N ALA A 414 -25.06 0.04 -7.62
CA ALA A 414 -25.23 1.22 -6.76
C ALA A 414 -25.61 2.49 -7.55
N ALA A 415 -25.15 2.62 -8.79
CA ALA A 415 -25.52 3.73 -9.66
C ALA A 415 -26.99 3.62 -10.10
N SER A 416 -27.53 2.40 -10.21
CA SER A 416 -28.94 2.14 -10.54
C SER A 416 -29.42 2.92 -11.77
N LEU A 417 -28.58 2.95 -12.81
CA LEU A 417 -28.86 3.65 -14.06
C LEU A 417 -30.05 3.01 -14.79
N ARG A 418 -30.86 3.85 -15.45
CA ARG A 418 -32.07 3.45 -16.18
C ARG A 418 -31.76 2.75 -17.50
N GLY A 419 -30.62 3.05 -18.11
CA GLY A 419 -30.23 2.53 -19.42
C GLY A 419 -31.03 3.11 -20.60
N ASP A 420 -31.82 4.18 -20.39
CA ASP A 420 -32.63 4.84 -21.43
C ASP A 420 -31.92 6.04 -22.09
N SER A 421 -30.61 6.19 -21.85
CA SER A 421 -29.77 7.31 -22.31
C SER A 421 -30.18 8.70 -21.79
N SER A 422 -31.07 8.79 -20.79
CA SER A 422 -31.49 10.07 -20.20
C SER A 422 -30.54 10.63 -19.14
N GLU A 423 -29.62 9.80 -18.64
CA GLU A 423 -28.74 10.10 -17.52
C GLU A 423 -27.32 10.48 -17.96
N ILE A 424 -26.69 11.37 -17.19
CA ILE A 424 -25.32 11.82 -17.44
C ILE A 424 -24.44 11.34 -16.28
N VAL A 425 -23.43 10.54 -16.58
CA VAL A 425 -22.43 10.06 -15.62
C VAL A 425 -21.14 10.85 -15.77
N LEU A 426 -20.60 11.33 -14.65
CA LEU A 426 -19.30 12.00 -14.59
C LEU A 426 -18.28 11.09 -13.88
N ASP A 427 -17.35 10.50 -14.65
CA ASP A 427 -16.25 9.69 -14.12
C ASP A 427 -15.08 10.61 -13.69
N LEU A 428 -15.10 11.02 -12.42
CA LEU A 428 -14.03 11.83 -11.82
C LEU A 428 -12.84 10.95 -11.46
N PHE A 429 -11.62 11.40 -11.80
CA PHE A 429 -10.38 10.64 -11.63
C PHE A 429 -10.38 9.32 -12.42
N CYS A 430 -10.99 9.34 -13.60
CA CYS A 430 -11.26 8.18 -14.45
C CYS A 430 -10.02 7.37 -14.85
N GLY A 431 -8.82 7.97 -14.85
CA GLY A 431 -7.59 7.31 -15.25
C GLY A 431 -7.69 6.81 -16.70
N THR A 432 -7.66 5.49 -16.88
CA THR A 432 -7.88 4.82 -18.18
C THR A 432 -9.36 4.65 -18.55
N GLY A 433 -10.27 5.26 -17.79
CA GLY A 433 -11.72 5.26 -18.06
C GLY A 433 -12.42 3.97 -17.66
N THR A 434 -11.78 3.07 -16.92
CA THR A 434 -12.30 1.70 -16.70
C THR A 434 -13.70 1.65 -16.04
N ILE A 435 -14.02 2.62 -15.16
CA ILE A 435 -15.34 2.70 -14.53
C ILE A 435 -16.35 3.29 -15.50
N GLY A 436 -16.11 4.51 -16.01
CA GLY A 436 -17.03 5.19 -16.92
C GLY A 436 -17.32 4.39 -18.19
N LEU A 437 -16.32 3.75 -18.78
CA LEU A 437 -16.50 2.89 -19.96
C LEU A 437 -17.34 1.64 -19.63
N THR A 438 -17.21 1.08 -18.43
CA THR A 438 -18.07 -0.04 -17.99
C THR A 438 -19.53 0.39 -17.89
N LEU A 439 -19.79 1.59 -17.36
CA LEU A 439 -21.14 2.14 -17.19
C LEU A 439 -21.76 2.70 -18.47
N ALA A 440 -20.96 2.92 -19.52
CA ALA A 440 -21.41 3.49 -20.80
C ALA A 440 -22.07 2.48 -21.75
N LYS A 441 -22.08 1.20 -21.38
CA LYS A 441 -22.79 0.13 -22.10
C LYS A 441 -24.30 0.32 -21.95
#